data_AF-A0A9Q1HLK5-F1
#
_entry.id   AF-A0A9Q1HLK5-F1
#
_cell.length_a   1.000
_cell.length_b   1.000
_cell.length_c   1.000
_cell.angle_alpha   90.00
_cell.angle_beta   90.00
_cell.angle_gamma   90.00
#
_symmetry.space_group_name_H-M   'P 1'
#
loop_
_entity.id
_entity.type
_entity.pdbx_description
1 polymer ?
#
loop_
_entity_poly.entity_id
_entity_poly.type
_entity_poly.pdbx_seq_one_letter_code
_entity_poly.pdbx_strand_id
1 'polypeptide(L)'
;MLQHGRKKVQPFILMLEKRCSPSQVFVIVDGLAIKASTLLKGVDICCKSFYVFDVEYPKECQSTWEFIQKFFFKLGQGKEKSVTSPGVRSLRTFIEKPDS
;
A
#
# COMPACT_ATOMS: atom_id res chain seq x y z
N MET A 1 33.50 6.76 -6.53
CA MET A 1 32.78 5.67 -7.22
C MET A 1 31.37 6.16 -7.52
N LEU A 2 31.05 6.37 -8.80
CA LEU A 2 29.77 6.94 -9.26
C LEU A 2 28.66 5.88 -9.15
N GLN A 3 27.83 5.96 -8.11
CA GLN A 3 26.59 5.18 -8.03
C GLN A 3 25.62 5.75 -9.07
N HIS A 4 25.56 5.13 -10.25
CA HIS A 4 24.53 5.40 -11.25
C HIS A 4 23.15 5.21 -10.61
N GLY A 5 22.29 6.22 -10.74
CA GLY A 5 21.06 6.38 -9.98
C GLY A 5 20.16 5.14 -9.97
N ARG A 6 20.12 4.42 -8.84
CA ARG A 6 19.00 3.52 -8.55
C ARG A 6 17.75 4.39 -8.49
N LYS A 7 16.86 4.26 -9.47
CA LYS A 7 15.47 4.71 -9.33
C LYS A 7 15.00 4.22 -7.96
N LYS A 8 14.50 5.11 -7.10
CA LYS A 8 13.84 4.71 -5.85
C LYS A 8 12.69 3.78 -6.24
N VAL A 9 12.89 2.48 -6.09
CA VAL A 9 11.86 1.50 -6.41
C VAL A 9 10.87 1.52 -5.26
N GLN A 10 9.64 1.94 -5.54
CA GLN A 10 8.55 1.92 -4.59
C GLN A 10 8.34 0.48 -4.08
N PRO A 11 7.99 0.29 -2.80
CA PRO A 11 7.63 -1.03 -2.28
C PRO A 11 6.59 -1.72 -3.17
N PHE A 12 6.81 -3.00 -3.48
CA PHE A 12 5.85 -3.78 -4.26
C PHE A 12 5.76 -5.22 -3.77
N ILE A 13 4.61 -5.83 -4.04
CA ILE A 13 4.32 -7.22 -3.67
C ILE A 13 4.74 -8.12 -4.84
N LEU A 14 5.60 -9.08 -4.57
CA LEU A 14 5.97 -10.15 -5.47
C LEU A 14 5.24 -11.43 -5.05
N MET A 15 4.46 -11.98 -5.96
CA MET A 15 3.77 -13.25 -5.77
C MET A 15 4.38 -14.29 -6.69
N LEU A 16 4.66 -15.48 -6.17
CA LEU A 16 5.12 -16.60 -6.98
C LEU A 16 3.94 -17.54 -7.27
N GLU A 17 3.99 -18.14 -8.47
CA GLU A 17 2.98 -19.05 -9.01
C GLU A 17 1.65 -18.40 -9.40
N LYS A 18 0.53 -18.78 -8.78
CA LYS A 18 -0.83 -18.42 -9.24
C LYS A 18 -1.26 -17.08 -8.66
N ARG A 19 -1.90 -16.24 -9.49
CA ARG A 19 -2.41 -14.92 -9.06
C ARG A 19 -3.39 -14.98 -7.89
N CYS A 20 -4.31 -15.95 -7.91
CA CYS A 20 -5.37 -16.08 -6.91
C CYS A 20 -5.02 -17.02 -5.75
N SER A 21 -3.89 -17.73 -5.85
CA SER A 21 -3.44 -18.70 -4.85
C SER A 21 -1.91 -18.81 -4.87
N PRO A 22 -1.20 -17.72 -4.54
CA PRO A 22 0.25 -17.73 -4.57
C PRO A 22 0.80 -18.67 -3.49
N SER A 23 1.77 -19.51 -3.84
CA SER A 23 2.47 -20.36 -2.88
C SER A 23 3.39 -19.56 -1.97
N GLN A 24 3.92 -18.45 -2.49
CA GLN A 24 4.83 -17.56 -1.77
C GLN A 24 4.53 -16.10 -2.10
N VAL A 25 4.57 -15.27 -1.06
CA VAL A 25 4.37 -13.83 -1.15
C VAL A 25 5.57 -13.14 -0.51
N PHE A 26 6.11 -12.16 -1.21
CA PHE A 26 7.19 -11.30 -0.72
C PHE A 26 6.80 -9.84 -0.90
N VAL A 27 7.32 -8.98 -0.04
CA VAL A 27 7.34 -7.53 -0.26
C VAL A 27 8.77 -7.14 -0.53
N ILE A 28 8.99 -6.50 -1.68
CA ILE A 28 10.30 -5.99 -2.06
C ILE A 28 10.41 -4.54 -1.60
N VAL A 29 11.39 -4.25 -0.75
CA VAL A 29 11.68 -2.91 -0.25
C VAL A 29 13.17 -2.64 -0.43
N ASP A 30 13.53 -1.65 -1.25
CA ASP A 30 14.92 -1.32 -1.58
C ASP A 30 15.80 -2.55 -1.96
N GLY A 31 15.20 -3.47 -2.73
CA GLY A 31 15.87 -4.71 -3.16
C GLY A 31 15.90 -5.84 -2.12
N LEU A 32 15.42 -5.61 -0.90
CA LEU A 32 15.26 -6.64 0.12
C LEU A 32 13.92 -7.34 -0.02
N ALA A 33 13.94 -8.68 -0.02
CA ALA A 33 12.74 -9.50 -0.07
C ALA A 33 12.27 -9.90 1.34
N ILE A 34 11.13 -9.37 1.77
CA ILE A 34 10.49 -9.68 3.05
C ILE A 34 9.39 -10.71 2.81
N LYS A 35 9.56 -11.93 3.34
CA LYS A 35 8.56 -13.00 3.19
C LYS A 35 7.30 -12.68 3.99
N ALA A 36 6.14 -12.81 3.35
CA ALA A 36 4.83 -12.72 3.97
C ALA A 36 4.14 -14.09 4.00
N SER A 37 3.40 -14.37 5.07
CA SER A 37 2.68 -15.64 5.22
C SER A 37 1.41 -15.75 4.36
N THR A 38 0.84 -14.60 3.96
CA THR A 38 -0.33 -14.51 3.09
C THR A 38 -0.24 -13.27 2.20
N LEU A 39 -1.05 -13.22 1.14
CA LEU A 39 -1.17 -12.01 0.30
C LEU A 39 -1.61 -10.81 1.12
N LEU A 40 -2.58 -10.98 2.01
CA LEU A 40 -3.07 -9.91 2.87
C LEU A 40 -1.97 -9.37 3.80
N LYS A 41 -1.11 -10.25 4.33
CA LYS A 41 0.08 -9.83 5.08
C LYS A 41 1.10 -9.11 4.20
N GLY A 42 1.22 -9.50 2.93
CA GLY A 42 2.01 -8.75 1.94
C GLY A 42 1.50 -7.33 1.74
N VAL A 43 0.18 -7.14 1.62
CA VAL A 43 -0.45 -5.81 1.51
C VAL A 43 -0.20 -4.97 2.76
N ASP A 44 -0.33 -5.57 3.95
CA ASP A 44 -0.04 -4.91 5.24
C ASP A 44 1.39 -4.39 5.33
N ILE A 45 2.37 -5.25 5.04
CA ILE A 45 3.80 -4.90 5.06
C ILE A 45 4.10 -3.84 4.00
N CYS A 46 3.56 -3.97 2.80
CA CYS A 46 3.77 -3.03 1.70
C CYS A 46 3.24 -1.63 2.05
N CYS A 47 1.99 -1.54 2.53
CA CYS A 47 1.38 -0.26 2.94
C CYS A 47 2.18 0.42 4.05
N LYS A 48 2.60 -0.35 5.07
CA LYS A 48 3.45 0.18 6.16
C LYS A 48 4.83 0.59 5.66
N SER A 49 5.40 -0.09 4.67
CA SER A 49 6.69 0.29 4.09
C SER A 49 6.61 1.66 3.43
N PHE A 50 5.56 1.93 2.63
CA PHE A 50 5.32 3.27 2.08
C PHE A 50 5.28 4.33 3.18
N TYR A 51 4.54 4.07 4.27
CA TYR A 51 4.37 5.02 5.35
C TYR A 51 5.65 5.25 6.19
N VAL A 52 6.34 4.17 6.57
CA VAL A 52 7.53 4.22 7.43
C VAL A 52 8.72 4.82 6.71
N PHE A 53 8.90 4.52 5.42
CA PHE A 53 10.01 5.04 4.62
C PHE A 53 9.70 6.37 3.93
N ASP A 54 8.53 6.97 4.20
CA ASP A 54 8.07 8.23 3.58
C ASP A 54 8.16 8.20 2.04
N VAL A 55 7.72 7.08 1.46
CA VAL A 55 7.73 6.85 0.02
C VAL A 55 6.36 7.17 -0.57
N GLU A 56 6.34 7.98 -1.62
CA GLU A 56 5.12 8.28 -2.37
C GLU A 56 4.53 7.02 -3.02
N TYR A 57 3.20 6.93 -3.03
CA TYR A 57 2.50 5.88 -3.76
C TYR A 57 2.70 5.98 -5.28
N PRO A 58 2.63 4.87 -6.02
CA PRO A 58 2.53 4.90 -7.48
C PRO A 58 1.30 5.70 -7.90
N LYS A 59 1.44 6.58 -8.89
CA LYS A 59 0.34 7.48 -9.33
C LYS A 59 -0.87 6.70 -9.82
N GLU A 60 -0.64 5.57 -10.47
CA GLU A 60 -1.63 4.69 -11.08
C GLU A 60 -2.56 4.03 -10.05
N CYS A 61 -2.10 3.89 -8.80
CA CYS A 61 -2.87 3.27 -7.72
C CYS A 61 -2.85 4.09 -6.42
N GLN A 62 -2.56 5.39 -6.51
CA GLN A 62 -2.51 6.28 -5.36
C GLN A 62 -3.82 6.27 -4.56
N SER A 63 -4.97 6.36 -5.24
CA SER A 63 -6.29 6.34 -4.58
C SER A 63 -6.57 5.03 -3.84
N THR A 64 -6.12 3.90 -4.40
CA THR A 64 -6.23 2.59 -3.77
C THR A 64 -5.41 2.51 -2.49
N TRP A 65 -4.16 2.95 -2.52
CA TRP A 65 -3.31 2.96 -1.33
C TRP A 65 -3.78 3.96 -0.28
N GLU A 66 -4.26 5.14 -0.70
CA GLU A 66 -4.88 6.12 0.21
C GLU A 66 -6.11 5.54 0.91
N PHE A 67 -6.97 4.81 0.18
CA PHE A 67 -8.10 4.10 0.77
C PHE A 67 -7.62 3.10 1.82
N ILE A 68 -6.64 2.25 1.47
CA ILE A 68 -6.12 1.24 2.39
C ILE A 68 -5.54 1.88 3.66
N GLN A 69 -4.70 2.90 3.49
CA GLN A 69 -4.06 3.63 4.59
C GLN A 69 -5.08 4.28 5.52
N LYS A 70 -6.05 5.03 4.96
CA LYS A 70 -6.98 5.83 5.74
C LYS A 70 -8.09 4.98 6.36
N PHE A 71 -8.57 3.98 5.64
CA PHE A 71 -9.73 3.18 6.05
C PHE A 71 -9.32 2.01 6.96
N PHE A 72 -8.37 1.18 6.53
CA PHE A 72 -7.96 0.00 7.31
C PHE A 72 -6.94 0.34 8.39
N PHE A 73 -5.96 1.19 8.08
CA PHE A 73 -4.87 1.50 9.03
C PHE A 73 -5.09 2.76 9.86
N LYS A 74 -6.06 3.61 9.49
CA LYS A 74 -6.32 4.91 10.14
C LYS A 74 -5.06 5.80 10.22
N LEU A 75 -4.11 5.60 9.31
CA LEU A 75 -2.85 6.34 9.26
C LEU A 75 -3.01 7.66 8.49
N GLY A 76 -2.25 8.69 8.90
CA GLY A 76 -2.26 10.00 8.25
C GLY A 76 -3.42 10.93 8.64
N GLN A 77 -4.23 10.59 9.65
CA GLN A 77 -5.32 11.44 10.15
C GLN A 77 -4.85 12.74 10.84
N GLY A 78 -3.55 12.88 11.14
CA GLY A 78 -2.96 14.08 11.77
C GLY A 78 -1.91 14.81 10.93
N LYS A 79 -1.53 14.31 9.75
CA LYS A 79 -0.66 15.04 8.82
C LYS A 79 -1.53 15.92 7.92
N GLU A 80 -1.15 17.18 7.80
CA GLU A 80 -1.84 18.27 7.11
C GLU A 80 -2.59 17.82 5.84
N LYS A 81 -3.91 18.00 5.84
CA LYS A 81 -4.84 18.04 4.69
C LYS A 81 -4.37 17.34 3.40
N SER A 82 -4.08 16.03 3.43
CA SER A 82 -4.11 15.26 2.18
C SER A 82 -5.57 15.19 1.73
N VAL A 83 -5.92 15.92 0.67
CA VAL A 83 -7.27 15.89 0.09
C VAL A 83 -7.57 14.45 -0.30
N THR A 84 -8.29 13.73 0.58
CA THR A 84 -8.77 12.39 0.28
C THR A 84 -9.64 12.49 -0.96
N SER A 85 -9.33 11.69 -1.98
CA SER A 85 -10.07 11.75 -3.24
C SER A 85 -11.59 11.56 -3.00
N PRO A 86 -12.46 12.20 -3.81
CA PRO A 86 -13.91 12.10 -3.65
C PRO A 86 -14.41 10.66 -3.63
N GLY A 87 -13.85 9.78 -4.46
CA GLY A 87 -14.22 8.36 -4.51
C GLY A 87 -13.95 7.60 -3.20
N VAL A 88 -12.82 7.87 -2.55
CA VAL A 88 -12.48 7.25 -1.26
C VAL A 88 -13.42 7.72 -0.15
N ARG A 89 -13.87 8.99 -0.20
CA ARG A 89 -14.87 9.51 0.74
C ARG A 89 -16.23 8.85 0.51
N SER A 90 -16.68 8.76 -0.73
CA SER A 90 -17.96 8.13 -1.08
C SER A 90 -18.02 6.66 -0.66
N LEU A 91 -16.95 5.90 -0.90
CA LEU A 91 -16.84 4.50 -0.47
C LEU A 91 -16.92 4.35 1.04
N ARG A 92 -16.23 5.22 1.78
CA ARG A 92 -16.30 5.24 3.25
C ARG A 92 -17.74 5.46 3.73
N THR A 93 -18.42 6.48 3.21
CA THR A 93 -19.81 6.78 3.57
C THR A 93 -20.74 5.61 3.25
N PHE A 94 -20.53 4.91 2.13
CA PHE A 94 -21.33 3.75 1.77
C PHE A 94 -21.15 2.59 2.76
N ILE A 95 -19.90 2.27 3.14
CA ILE A 95 -19.60 1.18 4.08
C ILE A 95 -20.06 1.51 5.51
N GLU A 96 -20.00 2.77 5.92
CA GLU A 96 -20.40 3.21 7.26
C GLU A 96 -21.93 3.36 7.42
N LYS A 97 -22.72 3.22 6.35
CA LYS A 97 -24.19 3.18 6.49
C LYS A 97 -24.58 1.87 7.20
N PRO A 98 -25.26 1.93 8.35
CA PRO A 98 -25.93 0.75 8.90
C PRO A 98 -27.03 0.31 7.94
N ASP A 99 -27.21 -1.01 7.78
CA ASP A 99 -28.32 -1.58 7.01
C ASP A 99 -29.63 -0.96 7.52
N SER A 100 -30.27 -0.16 6.66
CA SER A 100 -31.54 0.51 6.91
C SER A 100 -32.70 -0.46 6.89
#